data_AF-A0A964BE58-F1
#
_entry.id   AF-A0A964BE58-F1
#
_cell.length_a   1.000
_cell.length_b   1.000
_cell.length_c   1.000
_cell.angle_alpha   90.00
_cell.angle_beta   90.00
_cell.angle_gamma   90.00
#
_symmetry.space_group_name_H-M   'P 1'
#
loop_
_entity.id
_entity.type
_entity.pdbx_description
1 polymer ?
#
loop_
_entity_poly.entity_id
_entity_poly.type
_entity_poly.pdbx_seq_one_letter_code
_entity_poly.pdbx_strand_id
1 'polypeptide(L)'
;MYGTIADWRTYAAARGNDAPTSASDELATEALVRASDYIQWSYVARFVLPYDATADGVEEATYEAANLELATPGFFSKTFTTDQQKVLTEVRGIKWTPVKSSSTERSAQMATPRSTLIDAMLARYMPTESGFAPWFTTIGAPDE
;
A
#
# COMPACT_ATOMS: atom_id res chain seq x y z
N MET A 1 -6.95 -10.30 -10.05
CA MET A 1 -7.51 -10.43 -8.69
C MET A 1 -6.70 -11.47 -7.96
N TYR A 2 -6.23 -11.18 -6.75
CA TYR A 2 -5.51 -12.12 -5.91
C TYR A 2 -6.45 -12.77 -4.91
N GLY A 3 -6.32 -14.09 -4.75
CA GLY A 3 -7.17 -14.88 -3.85
C GLY A 3 -8.60 -15.09 -4.35
N THR A 4 -9.43 -15.66 -3.47
CA THR A 4 -10.85 -15.93 -3.71
C THR A 4 -11.72 -15.38 -2.58
N ILE A 5 -13.02 -15.18 -2.86
CA ILE A 5 -13.97 -14.70 -1.83
C ILE A 5 -14.13 -15.73 -0.70
N ALA A 6 -14.10 -17.02 -1.04
CA ALA A 6 -14.24 -18.09 -0.05
C ALA A 6 -13.06 -18.10 0.94
N ASP A 7 -11.84 -17.96 0.41
CA ASP A 7 -10.63 -17.91 1.22
C ASP A 7 -10.54 -16.61 2.02
N TRP A 8 -10.90 -15.48 1.41
CA TRP A 8 -11.01 -14.20 2.14
C TRP A 8 -11.98 -14.28 3.32
N ARG A 9 -13.19 -14.82 3.11
CA ARG A 9 -14.19 -14.99 4.18
C ARG A 9 -13.66 -15.88 5.30
N THR A 10 -13.01 -16.98 4.96
CA THR A 10 -12.38 -17.88 5.94
C THR A 10 -11.27 -17.16 6.72
N TYR A 11 -10.41 -16.44 6.01
CA TYR A 11 -9.31 -15.65 6.58
C TYR A 11 -9.81 -14.56 7.54
N ALA A 12 -10.88 -13.85 7.16
CA ALA A 12 -11.47 -12.77 7.94
C ALA A 12 -12.23 -13.30 9.17
N ALA A 13 -13.01 -14.38 9.02
CA ALA A 13 -13.71 -15.03 10.12
C ALA A 13 -12.75 -15.58 11.18
N ALA A 14 -11.61 -16.16 10.77
CA ALA A 14 -10.57 -16.60 11.70
C ALA A 14 -9.97 -15.46 12.54
N ARG A 15 -10.15 -14.20 12.11
CA ARG A 15 -9.74 -12.97 12.81
C ARG A 15 -10.91 -12.25 13.50
N GLY A 16 -12.09 -12.87 13.53
CA GLY A 16 -13.29 -12.29 14.14
C GLY A 16 -13.94 -11.18 13.30
N ASN A 17 -13.68 -11.12 11.99
CA ASN A 17 -14.32 -10.19 11.08
C ASN A 17 -15.31 -10.92 10.15
N ASP A 18 -16.60 -10.82 10.47
CA ASP A 18 -17.68 -11.42 9.70
C ASP A 18 -18.23 -10.51 8.58
N ALA A 19 -17.67 -9.30 8.40
CA ALA A 19 -18.17 -8.35 7.40
C ALA A 19 -18.13 -8.92 5.97
N PRO A 20 -17.05 -9.60 5.51
CA PRO A 20 -17.03 -10.19 4.16
C PRO A 20 -18.04 -11.33 3.99
N THR A 21 -18.31 -12.08 5.06
CA THR A 21 -19.32 -13.16 5.06
C THR A 21 -20.74 -12.61 5.01
N SER A 22 -20.96 -11.46 5.65
CA SER A 22 -22.26 -10.77 5.69
C SER A 22 -22.57 -9.97 4.42
N ALA A 23 -21.55 -9.61 3.64
CA ALA A 23 -21.69 -8.92 2.37
C ALA A 23 -22.12 -9.87 1.24
N SER A 24 -22.84 -9.32 0.25
CA SER A 24 -23.18 -10.07 -0.96
C SER A 24 -21.92 -10.43 -1.76
N ASP A 25 -21.99 -11.47 -2.58
CA ASP A 25 -20.87 -11.90 -3.40
C ASP A 25 -20.46 -10.81 -4.40
N GLU A 26 -21.40 -10.00 -4.88
CA GLU A 26 -21.11 -8.85 -5.75
C GLU A 26 -20.26 -7.80 -5.04
N LEU A 27 -20.68 -7.34 -3.86
CA LEU A 27 -19.94 -6.35 -3.08
C LEU A 27 -18.57 -6.87 -2.64
N ALA A 28 -18.50 -8.15 -2.26
CA ALA A 28 -17.25 -8.81 -1.92
C ALA A 28 -16.31 -8.90 -3.15
N THR A 29 -16.84 -9.26 -4.32
CA THR A 29 -16.07 -9.29 -5.58
C THR A 29 -15.50 -7.92 -5.89
N GLU A 30 -16.34 -6.89 -5.87
CA GLU A 30 -15.92 -5.52 -6.18
C GLU A 30 -14.83 -5.01 -5.21
N ALA A 31 -14.97 -5.30 -3.91
CA ALA A 31 -13.96 -4.95 -2.92
C ALA A 31 -12.64 -5.69 -3.15
N LEU A 32 -12.69 -7.00 -3.44
CA LEU A 32 -11.51 -7.81 -3.69
C LEU A 32 -10.76 -7.41 -4.97
N VAL A 33 -11.49 -6.98 -6.01
CA VAL A 33 -10.90 -6.41 -7.23
C VAL A 33 -10.15 -5.12 -6.92
N ARG A 34 -10.77 -4.15 -6.24
CA ARG A 34 -10.12 -2.88 -5.88
C ARG A 34 -8.89 -3.10 -4.98
N ALA A 35 -9.00 -4.03 -4.04
CA ALA A 35 -7.88 -4.44 -3.18
C ALA A 35 -6.72 -5.05 -3.97
N SER A 36 -7.03 -5.92 -4.95
CA SER A 36 -6.01 -6.53 -5.81
C SER A 36 -5.28 -5.48 -6.63
N ASP A 37 -5.99 -4.49 -7.17
CA ASP A 37 -5.38 -3.38 -7.91
C ASP A 37 -4.44 -2.58 -7.01
N TYR A 38 -4.86 -2.28 -5.77
CA TYR A 38 -4.00 -1.61 -4.80
C TYR A 38 -2.72 -2.41 -4.52
N ILE A 39 -2.82 -3.71 -4.25
CA ILE A 39 -1.65 -4.56 -3.97
C ILE A 39 -0.73 -4.65 -5.20
N GLN A 40 -1.29 -4.83 -6.39
CA GLN A 40 -0.53 -4.92 -7.63
C GLN A 40 0.32 -3.65 -7.87
N TRP A 41 -0.31 -2.47 -7.79
CA TRP A 41 0.35 -1.22 -8.19
C TRP A 41 1.16 -0.55 -7.07
N SER A 42 0.82 -0.82 -5.81
CA SER A 42 1.55 -0.26 -4.66
C SER A 42 2.71 -1.13 -4.21
N TYR A 43 2.60 -2.46 -4.35
CA TYR A 43 3.57 -3.41 -3.79
C TYR A 43 4.17 -4.33 -4.85
N VAL A 44 3.39 -5.20 -5.50
CA VAL A 44 3.92 -6.26 -6.38
C VAL A 44 4.77 -5.67 -7.52
N ALA A 45 4.31 -4.58 -8.15
CA ALA A 45 5.06 -3.87 -9.18
C ALA A 45 6.41 -3.28 -8.71
N ARG A 46 6.69 -3.32 -7.41
CA ARG A 46 7.89 -2.78 -6.77
C ARG A 46 8.69 -3.83 -6.01
N PHE A 47 8.25 -5.09 -6.03
CA PHE A 47 9.01 -6.15 -5.39
C PHE A 47 10.41 -6.26 -5.97
N VAL A 48 11.38 -6.55 -5.10
CA VAL A 48 12.74 -6.87 -5.54
C VAL A 48 12.72 -8.21 -6.28
N LEU A 49 13.46 -8.32 -7.37
CA LEU A 49 13.60 -9.59 -8.06
C LEU A 49 14.23 -10.65 -7.12
N PRO A 50 13.78 -11.92 -7.18
CA PRO A 50 12.89 -12.50 -8.17
C PRO A 50 11.40 -12.54 -7.77
N TYR A 51 10.99 -11.82 -6.73
CA TYR A 51 9.62 -11.93 -6.20
C TYR A 51 8.58 -11.29 -7.11
N ASP A 52 7.38 -11.87 -7.12
CA ASP A 52 6.25 -11.41 -7.92
C ASP A 52 4.92 -11.59 -7.14
N ALA A 53 3.80 -11.56 -7.86
CA ALA A 53 2.46 -11.72 -7.30
C ALA A 53 2.22 -13.06 -6.58
N THR A 54 3.10 -14.06 -6.77
CA THR A 54 2.99 -15.38 -6.14
C THR A 54 3.71 -15.46 -4.80
N ALA A 55 4.37 -14.38 -4.36
CA ALA A 55 5.08 -14.34 -3.09
C ALA A 55 4.14 -14.52 -1.89
N ASP A 56 4.60 -15.27 -0.88
CA ASP A 56 3.84 -15.54 0.35
C ASP A 56 3.34 -14.25 1.01
N GLY A 57 2.06 -14.20 1.38
CA GLY A 57 1.48 -13.03 2.03
C GLY A 57 0.84 -12.02 1.09
N VAL A 58 1.00 -12.14 -0.23
CA VAL A 58 0.30 -11.27 -1.21
C VAL A 58 -1.21 -11.45 -1.13
N GLU A 59 -1.65 -12.70 -1.00
CA GLU A 59 -3.06 -13.04 -0.90
C GLU A 59 -3.67 -12.52 0.42
N GLU A 60 -3.02 -12.80 1.54
CA GLU A 60 -3.44 -12.30 2.87
C GLU A 60 -3.42 -10.77 2.94
N ALA A 61 -2.42 -10.11 2.37
CA ALA A 61 -2.36 -8.66 2.27
C ALA A 61 -3.52 -8.10 1.41
N THR A 62 -3.90 -8.82 0.36
CA THR A 62 -5.06 -8.47 -0.47
C THR A 62 -6.36 -8.58 0.33
N TYR A 63 -6.49 -9.58 1.21
CA TYR A 63 -7.64 -9.71 2.11
C TYR A 63 -7.74 -8.56 3.13
N GLU A 64 -6.61 -8.10 3.66
CA GLU A 64 -6.60 -6.91 4.53
C GLU A 64 -6.98 -5.64 3.76
N ALA A 65 -6.52 -5.49 2.52
CA ALA A 65 -6.95 -4.38 1.67
C ALA A 65 -8.45 -4.47 1.31
N ALA A 66 -8.96 -5.69 1.08
CA ALA A 66 -10.36 -5.93 0.75
C ALA A 66 -11.27 -5.60 1.93
N ASN A 67 -10.84 -5.83 3.17
CA ASN A 67 -11.57 -5.40 4.37
C ASN A 67 -11.76 -3.87 4.39
N LEU A 68 -10.73 -3.10 4.01
CA LEU A 68 -10.79 -1.65 3.95
C LEU A 68 -11.67 -1.16 2.79
N GLU A 69 -11.56 -1.78 1.61
CA GLU A 69 -12.36 -1.46 0.43
C GLU A 69 -13.84 -1.87 0.55
N LEU A 70 -14.15 -2.89 1.36
CA LEU A 70 -15.52 -3.29 1.67
C LEU A 70 -16.15 -2.31 2.65
N ALA A 71 -15.41 -1.87 3.67
CA ALA A 71 -15.87 -0.89 4.64
C ALA A 71 -15.99 0.51 4.05
N THR A 72 -15.11 0.87 3.10
CA THR A 72 -15.10 2.18 2.44
C THR A 72 -14.68 2.00 0.97
N PRO A 73 -15.65 1.86 0.04
CA PRO A 73 -15.35 1.75 -1.37
C PRO A 73 -14.53 2.94 -1.90
N GLY A 74 -13.41 2.64 -2.57
CA GLY A 74 -12.48 3.64 -3.09
C GLY A 74 -11.52 4.19 -2.03
N PHE A 75 -11.34 3.49 -0.91
CA PHE A 75 -10.41 3.87 0.15
C PHE A 75 -9.00 4.16 -0.41
N PHE A 76 -8.48 3.29 -1.29
CA PHE A 76 -7.13 3.44 -1.83
C PHE A 76 -7.05 4.27 -3.13
N SER A 77 -8.18 4.60 -3.75
CA SER A 77 -8.23 5.27 -5.06
C SER A 77 -8.75 6.71 -5.01
N LYS A 78 -8.88 7.27 -3.80
CA LYS A 78 -9.33 8.65 -3.61
C LYS A 78 -8.38 9.64 -4.29
N THR A 79 -8.93 10.45 -5.20
CA THR A 79 -8.18 11.51 -5.88
C THR A 79 -8.12 12.77 -5.01
N PHE A 80 -7.03 13.51 -5.15
CA PHE A 80 -6.85 14.80 -4.50
C PHE A 80 -6.13 15.76 -5.45
N THR A 81 -6.37 17.06 -5.29
CA THR A 81 -5.55 18.11 -5.89
C THR A 81 -4.44 18.52 -4.92
N THR A 82 -3.31 19.03 -5.42
CA THR A 82 -2.19 19.45 -4.57
C THR A 82 -2.60 20.42 -3.48
N ASP A 83 -3.57 21.31 -3.74
CA ASP A 83 -4.07 22.29 -2.77
C ASP A 83 -4.87 21.66 -1.62
N GLN A 84 -5.40 20.45 -1.80
CA GLN A 84 -6.07 19.67 -0.75
C GLN A 84 -5.07 18.98 0.20
N GLN A 85 -3.81 18.80 -0.21
CA GLN A 85 -2.79 18.17 0.62
C GLN A 85 -2.18 19.19 1.59
N LYS A 86 -2.38 18.97 2.89
CA LYS A 86 -1.92 19.85 3.96
C LYS A 86 -0.96 19.12 4.89
N VAL A 87 0.15 19.77 5.27
CA VAL A 87 1.09 19.28 6.29
C VAL A 87 1.07 20.23 7.48
N LEU A 88 1.01 19.66 8.69
CA LEU A 88 1.11 20.42 9.94
C LEU A 88 2.58 20.80 10.16
N THR A 89 2.90 22.09 10.05
CA THR A 89 4.29 22.60 10.14
C THR A 89 4.62 23.25 11.49
N GLU A 90 3.64 23.62 12.31
CA GLU A 90 3.83 24.25 13.62
C GLU A 90 2.64 23.95 14.56
N VAL A 91 2.90 23.77 15.86
CA VAL A 91 1.87 23.70 16.93
C VAL A 91 1.99 24.94 17.83
N ARG A 92 1.89 26.13 17.22
CA ARG A 92 1.74 27.46 17.86
C ARG A 92 1.03 28.41 16.90
N GLY A 93 -0.30 28.40 16.93
CA GLY A 93 -1.12 29.07 15.92
C GLY A 93 -1.16 28.26 14.63
N ILE A 94 -2.35 27.86 14.19
CA ILE A 94 -2.49 26.96 13.04
C ILE A 94 -2.09 27.72 11.77
N LYS A 95 -0.99 27.30 11.15
CA LYS A 95 -0.56 27.74 9.81
C LYS A 95 -0.52 26.52 8.90
N TRP A 96 -1.11 26.66 7.71
CA TRP A 96 -1.18 25.59 6.72
C TRP A 96 -0.32 25.93 5.51
N THR A 97 0.70 25.11 5.23
CA THR A 97 1.49 25.21 3.99
C THR A 97 1.15 24.03 3.08
N PRO A 98 0.77 24.25 1.80
CA PRO A 98 0.60 23.17 0.83
C PRO A 98 1.92 22.44 0.59
N VAL A 99 1.87 21.13 0.38
CA VAL A 99 3.07 20.35 0.00
C VAL A 99 3.48 20.74 -1.41
N LYS A 100 4.73 21.18 -1.59
CA LYS A 100 5.35 21.30 -2.91
C LYS A 100 5.96 19.95 -3.25
N SER A 101 5.54 19.33 -4.35
CA SER A 101 6.20 18.12 -4.84
C SER A 101 7.64 18.45 -5.22
N SER A 102 8.65 17.85 -4.58
CA SER A 102 9.99 17.81 -5.15
C SER A 102 9.96 16.89 -6.38
N SER A 103 10.72 17.19 -7.44
CA SER A 103 10.73 16.39 -8.69
C SER A 103 11.18 14.94 -8.50
N THR A 104 11.84 14.65 -7.38
CA THR A 104 12.30 13.33 -6.95
C THR A 104 11.25 12.50 -6.20
N GLU A 105 10.17 13.12 -5.72
CA GLU A 105 9.11 12.44 -4.98
C GLU A 105 7.87 12.29 -5.85
N ARG A 106 7.38 11.06 -6.01
CA ARG A 106 6.03 10.84 -6.53
C ARG A 106 5.03 11.24 -5.43
N SER A 107 4.73 12.53 -5.30
CA SER A 107 3.87 13.12 -4.26
C SER A 107 2.53 12.39 -4.09
N ALA A 108 1.96 11.84 -5.16
CA ALA A 108 0.77 11.00 -5.14
C ALA A 108 0.91 9.75 -4.26
N GLN A 109 2.09 9.12 -4.22
CA GLN A 109 2.33 7.93 -3.41
C GLN A 109 2.39 8.25 -1.91
N MET A 110 2.89 9.43 -1.54
CA MET A 110 2.95 9.87 -0.14
C MET A 110 1.57 10.27 0.41
N ALA A 111 0.62 10.55 -0.47
CA ALA A 111 -0.75 10.89 -0.11
C ALA A 111 -1.72 9.71 -0.25
N THR A 112 -1.28 8.59 -0.82
CA THR A 112 -2.10 7.37 -0.93
C THR A 112 -2.25 6.75 0.46
N PRO A 113 -3.47 6.35 0.89
CA PRO A 113 -3.65 5.64 2.14
C PRO A 113 -2.81 4.36 2.21
N ARG A 114 -2.28 4.08 3.41
CA ARG A 114 -1.38 2.95 3.69
C ARG A 114 -1.92 2.17 4.89
N SER A 115 -1.83 0.85 4.83
CA SER A 115 -2.09 -0.03 5.97
C SER A 115 -0.76 -0.49 6.56
N THR A 116 -0.55 -0.24 7.84
CA THR A 116 0.66 -0.68 8.55
C THR A 116 0.81 -2.19 8.58
N LEU A 117 -0.32 -2.92 8.63
CA LEU A 117 -0.32 -4.38 8.59
C LEU A 117 0.11 -4.91 7.21
N ILE A 118 -0.43 -4.33 6.13
CA ILE A 118 -0.05 -4.69 4.75
C ILE A 118 1.43 -4.36 4.52
N ASP A 119 1.88 -3.19 4.98
CA ASP A 119 3.29 -2.81 4.94
C ASP A 119 4.16 -3.85 5.65
N ALA A 120 3.77 -4.30 6.85
CA ALA A 120 4.52 -5.31 7.59
C ALA A 120 4.53 -6.69 6.90
N MET A 121 3.41 -7.11 6.30
CA MET A 121 3.31 -8.39 5.57
C MET A 121 4.24 -8.44 4.35
N LEU A 122 4.32 -7.34 3.61
CA LEU A 122 5.01 -7.29 2.32
C LEU A 122 6.41 -6.66 2.41
N ALA A 123 6.81 -6.09 3.56
CA ALA A 123 8.08 -5.41 3.75
C ALA A 123 9.30 -6.21 3.29
N ARG A 124 9.30 -7.53 3.51
CA ARG A 124 10.41 -8.42 3.13
C ARG A 124 10.70 -8.48 1.62
N TYR A 125 9.74 -8.12 0.78
CA TYR A 125 9.87 -8.11 -0.67
C TYR A 125 10.12 -6.71 -1.23
N MET A 126 10.04 -5.68 -0.39
CA MET A 126 10.22 -4.30 -0.81
C MET A 126 11.70 -3.92 -0.78
N PRO A 127 12.14 -2.97 -1.63
CA PRO A 127 13.47 -2.40 -1.53
C PRO A 127 13.66 -1.76 -0.14
N THR A 128 14.80 -1.99 0.50
CA THR A 128 15.16 -1.28 1.73
C THR A 128 15.38 0.20 1.44
N GLU A 129 15.19 1.08 2.45
CA GLU A 129 15.33 2.54 2.32
C GLU A 129 16.73 2.99 1.83
N SER A 130 17.73 2.12 1.89
CA SER A 130 19.06 2.29 1.30
C SER A 130 19.11 2.07 -0.22
N GLY A 131 17.98 1.78 -0.88
CA GLY A 131 17.93 1.39 -2.27
C GLY A 131 18.66 0.07 -2.52
N PHE A 132 18.66 -0.36 -3.78
CA PHE A 132 19.50 -1.44 -4.28
C PHE A 132 20.97 -0.97 -4.24
N ALA A 133 21.52 -0.68 -3.06
CA ALA A 133 22.93 -0.39 -2.90
C ALA A 133 23.66 -1.74 -2.92
N PRO A 134 24.27 -2.16 -4.05
CA PRO A 134 25.26 -3.19 -3.93
C PRO A 134 26.33 -2.64 -2.99
N TRP A 135 26.79 -3.50 -2.10
CA TRP A 135 27.93 -3.37 -1.19
C TRP A 135 29.26 -2.94 -1.86
N PHE A 136 29.25 -2.45 -3.10
CA PHE A 136 30.34 -1.70 -3.68
C PHE A 136 30.27 -0.24 -3.21
N THR A 137 30.75 0.00 -1.98
CA THR A 137 31.49 1.22 -1.73
C THR A 137 32.47 1.42 -2.88
N THR A 138 32.40 2.56 -3.54
CA THR A 138 33.34 3.01 -4.56
C THR A 138 34.77 2.77 -4.06
N ILE A 139 35.40 1.68 -4.51
CA ILE A 139 36.85 1.52 -4.37
C ILE A 139 37.43 2.52 -5.36
N GLY A 140 37.91 3.65 -4.84
CA GLY A 140 38.71 4.62 -5.58
C GLY A 140 37.93 5.79 -6.17
N ALA A 141 37.55 6.74 -5.33
CA ALA A 141 37.70 8.14 -5.72
C ALA A 141 38.96 8.64 -4.99
N PRO A 142 40.04 9.03 -5.67
CA PRO A 142 41.16 9.70 -5.03
C PRO A 142 40.70 11.10 -4.59
N ASP A 143 41.14 11.50 -3.40
CA ASP A 143 41.00 12.86 -2.90
C ASP A 143 41.65 13.84 -3.87
N GLU A 144 40.88 14.83 -4.35
CA GLU A 144 41.32 16.20 -4.68
C GLU A 144 40.11 17.13 -4.92
#